data_AF-A0A536HYY3-F1
#
_entry.id   AF-A0A536HYY3-F1
#
_cell.length_a   1.000
_cell.length_b   1.000
_cell.length_c   1.000
_cell.angle_alpha   90.00
_cell.angle_beta   90.00
_cell.angle_gamma   90.00
#
_symmetry.space_group_name_H-M   'P 1'
#
loop_
_entity.id
_entity.type
_entity.pdbx_description
1 polymer ?
#
loop_
_entity_poly.entity_id
_entity_poly.type
_entity_poly.pdbx_seq_one_letter_code
_entity_poly.pdbx_strand_id
1 'polypeptide(L)'
;MVVLLAGAAYAAYAGASLYVHLHHGGDGLVSAQAKLSAGLRTGTPEMIRGAQSDLAGAGHDFAAAYGSARDDPAFSLLDGLPATGGQVEASLHLAAIGEDLTRAGQAVAQISLEIVNLKQAYASRSLTPDDLEALLQKAEELTRLYGASARLIADDLRAAHEERSQVVTANLVPPLKSAYDRVDEALSRADQAFVRFQDVRLLLSQLLGVSIPG
;
A
#
# COMPACT_ATOMS: atom_id res chain seq x y z
N MET A 1 -31.84 16.17 -27.19
CA MET A 1 -32.07 15.19 -26.11
C MET A 1 -31.13 13.98 -26.16
N VAL A 2 -30.90 13.34 -27.31
CA VAL A 2 -30.04 12.14 -27.43
C VAL A 2 -28.59 12.39 -26.99
N VAL A 3 -28.01 13.54 -27.33
CA VAL A 3 -26.61 13.90 -26.97
C VAL A 3 -26.42 14.08 -25.45
N LEU A 4 -27.41 14.63 -24.75
CA LEU A 4 -27.37 14.78 -23.29
C LEU A 4 -27.52 13.44 -22.55
N LEU A 5 -28.35 12.54 -23.09
CA LEU A 5 -28.51 11.19 -22.56
C LEU A 5 -27.25 10.33 -22.76
N ALA A 6 -26.60 10.47 -23.93
CA ALA A 6 -25.32 9.80 -24.20
C ALA A 6 -24.20 10.31 -23.29
N GLY A 7 -24.12 11.62 -23.04
CA GLY A 7 -23.16 12.21 -22.11
C GLY A 7 -23.38 11.76 -20.66
N ALA A 8 -24.63 11.69 -20.20
CA ALA A 8 -24.95 11.20 -18.86
C ALA A 8 -24.65 9.69 -18.70
N ALA A 9 -24.92 8.87 -19.71
CA ALA A 9 -24.59 7.45 -19.71
C ALA A 9 -23.07 7.21 -19.70
N TYR A 10 -22.31 8.00 -20.47
CA TYR A 10 -20.85 7.95 -20.47
C TYR A 10 -20.26 8.39 -19.12
N ALA A 11 -20.76 9.47 -18.52
CA ALA A 11 -20.33 9.92 -17.20
C ALA A 11 -20.65 8.89 -16.09
N ALA A 12 -21.80 8.22 -16.16
CA ALA A 12 -22.14 7.13 -15.24
C ALA A 12 -21.21 5.92 -15.41
N TYR A 13 -20.86 5.57 -16.66
CA TYR A 13 -19.89 4.52 -16.95
C TYR A 13 -18.49 4.87 -16.44
N ALA A 14 -17.99 6.08 -16.73
CA ALA A 14 -16.69 6.56 -16.26
C ALA A 14 -16.64 6.57 -14.73
N GLY A 15 -17.70 7.05 -14.06
CA GLY A 15 -17.82 7.01 -12.60
C GLY A 15 -17.84 5.59 -12.03
N ALA A 16 -18.50 4.65 -12.70
CA ALA A 16 -18.50 3.24 -12.30
C ALA A 16 -17.12 2.60 -12.47
N SER A 17 -16.41 2.87 -13.57
CA SER A 17 -15.06 2.38 -13.81
C SER A 17 -14.07 2.92 -12.78
N LEU A 18 -14.13 4.21 -12.49
CA LEU A 18 -13.34 4.87 -11.45
C LEU A 18 -13.55 4.21 -10.07
N TYR A 19 -14.82 3.99 -9.69
CA TYR A 19 -15.15 3.31 -8.45
C TYR A 19 -14.62 1.87 -8.42
N VAL A 20 -14.76 1.11 -9.51
CA VAL A 20 -14.28 -0.28 -9.59
C VAL A 20 -12.77 -0.33 -9.37
N HIS A 21 -12.00 0.56 -9.99
CA HIS A 21 -10.56 0.64 -9.79
C HIS A 21 -10.19 0.99 -8.34
N LEU A 22 -10.82 2.02 -7.75
CA LEU A 22 -10.60 2.34 -6.32
C LEU A 22 -10.93 1.16 -5.40
N HIS A 23 -12.00 0.43 -5.72
CA HIS A 23 -12.43 -0.73 -4.94
C HIS A 23 -11.44 -1.88 -5.04
N HIS A 24 -11.05 -2.27 -6.27
CA HIS A 24 -10.08 -3.33 -6.51
C HIS A 24 -8.70 -2.98 -5.93
N GLY A 25 -8.27 -1.73 -6.03
CA GLY A 25 -7.05 -1.24 -5.38
C GLY A 25 -7.10 -1.45 -3.86
N GLY A 26 -8.22 -1.10 -3.22
CA GLY A 26 -8.45 -1.36 -1.81
C GLY A 26 -8.43 -2.84 -1.44
N ASP A 27 -9.09 -3.70 -2.23
CA ASP A 27 -9.07 -5.16 -2.01
C ASP A 27 -7.65 -5.74 -2.15
N GLY A 28 -6.87 -5.24 -3.10
CA GLY A 28 -5.46 -5.60 -3.29
C GLY A 28 -4.60 -5.23 -2.08
N LEU A 29 -4.78 -4.04 -1.49
CA LEU A 29 -4.10 -3.63 -0.26
C LEU A 29 -4.42 -4.56 0.92
N VAL A 30 -5.71 -4.89 1.11
CA VAL A 30 -6.15 -5.80 2.19
C VAL A 30 -5.57 -7.20 2.00
N SER A 31 -5.64 -7.73 0.78
CA SER A 31 -5.09 -9.06 0.44
C SER A 31 -3.58 -9.10 0.65
N ALA A 32 -2.86 -8.07 0.19
CA ALA A 32 -1.42 -7.95 0.39
C ALA A 32 -1.04 -7.92 1.87
N GLN A 33 -1.76 -7.15 2.69
CA GLN A 33 -1.53 -7.11 4.13
C GLN A 33 -1.68 -8.48 4.79
N ALA A 34 -2.74 -9.22 4.42
CA ALA A 34 -2.99 -10.56 4.94
C ALA A 34 -1.87 -11.53 4.54
N LYS A 35 -1.43 -11.50 3.28
CA LYS A 35 -0.33 -12.32 2.76
C LYS A 35 1.02 -11.97 3.39
N LEU A 36 1.32 -10.69 3.60
CA LEU A 36 2.54 -10.25 4.32
C LEU A 36 2.55 -10.77 5.76
N SER A 37 1.45 -10.57 6.49
CA SER A 37 1.30 -11.03 7.87
C SER A 37 1.43 -12.56 7.98
N ALA A 38 0.82 -13.29 7.04
CA ALA A 38 0.94 -14.74 6.97
C ALA A 38 2.38 -15.16 6.66
N GLY A 39 3.00 -14.61 5.61
CA GLY A 39 4.34 -14.97 5.16
C GLY A 39 5.43 -14.68 6.20
N LEU A 40 5.32 -13.59 6.94
CA LEU A 40 6.22 -13.29 8.07
C LEU A 40 6.05 -14.29 9.21
N ARG A 41 4.80 -14.66 9.54
CA ARG A 41 4.49 -15.61 10.60
C ARG A 41 4.96 -17.02 10.28
N THR A 42 4.73 -17.48 9.05
CA THR A 42 5.07 -18.84 8.60
C THR A 42 6.50 -18.95 8.09
N GLY A 43 7.15 -17.83 7.76
CA GLY A 43 8.46 -17.83 7.11
C GLY A 43 8.42 -18.39 5.69
N THR A 44 7.36 -18.11 4.93
CA THR A 44 7.19 -18.60 3.54
C THR A 44 7.33 -17.46 2.52
N PRO A 45 8.40 -17.41 1.71
CA PRO A 45 8.64 -16.40 0.68
C PRO A 45 7.51 -16.28 -0.34
N GLU A 46 6.82 -17.38 -0.64
CA GLU A 46 5.75 -17.43 -1.64
C GLU A 46 4.58 -16.51 -1.25
N MET A 47 4.27 -16.44 0.05
CA MET A 47 3.25 -15.54 0.58
C MET A 47 3.68 -14.07 0.46
N ILE A 48 4.96 -13.77 0.71
CA ILE A 48 5.51 -12.42 0.56
C ILE A 48 5.51 -11.99 -0.92
N ARG A 49 5.94 -12.87 -1.84
CA ARG A 49 5.87 -12.60 -3.29
C ARG A 49 4.42 -12.44 -3.77
N GLY A 50 3.51 -13.24 -3.23
CA GLY A 50 2.07 -13.09 -3.48
C GLY A 50 1.55 -11.72 -3.04
N ALA A 51 2.04 -11.19 -1.92
CA ALA A 51 1.69 -9.84 -1.48
C ALA A 51 2.29 -8.77 -2.40
N GLN A 52 3.54 -8.92 -2.87
CA GLN A 52 4.13 -8.00 -3.85
C GLN A 52 3.32 -7.94 -5.14
N SER A 53 2.79 -9.09 -5.59
CA SER A 53 1.89 -9.16 -6.75
C SER A 53 0.59 -8.40 -6.51
N ASP A 54 -0.04 -8.59 -5.35
CA ASP A 54 -1.29 -7.89 -5.01
C ASP A 54 -1.08 -6.38 -4.87
N LEU A 55 0.04 -5.95 -4.28
CA LEU A 55 0.41 -4.53 -4.18
C LEU A 55 0.66 -3.91 -5.56
N ALA A 56 1.30 -4.64 -6.47
CA ALA A 56 1.52 -4.17 -7.84
C ALA A 56 0.20 -4.03 -8.60
N GLY A 57 -0.72 -5.00 -8.43
CA GLY A 57 -2.08 -4.92 -8.96
C GLY A 57 -2.85 -3.73 -8.40
N ALA A 58 -2.80 -3.54 -7.08
CA ALA A 58 -3.44 -2.40 -6.42
C ALA A 58 -2.89 -1.06 -6.91
N GLY A 59 -1.57 -0.94 -7.09
CA GLY A 59 -0.96 0.28 -7.62
C GLY A 59 -1.39 0.57 -9.06
N HIS A 60 -1.54 -0.46 -9.89
CA HIS A 60 -2.10 -0.31 -11.23
C HIS A 60 -3.54 0.19 -11.20
N ASP A 61 -4.37 -0.37 -10.33
CA ASP A 61 -5.76 0.07 -10.17
C ASP A 61 -5.87 1.51 -9.66
N PHE A 62 -5.06 1.91 -8.67
CA PHE A 62 -5.04 3.31 -8.20
C PHE A 62 -4.53 4.27 -9.28
N ALA A 63 -3.48 3.91 -10.03
CA ALA A 63 -3.03 4.72 -11.15
C ALA A 63 -4.09 4.86 -12.26
N ALA A 64 -4.83 3.78 -12.55
CA ALA A 64 -5.93 3.80 -13.50
C ALA A 64 -7.10 4.66 -13.01
N ALA A 65 -7.42 4.61 -11.71
CA ALA A 65 -8.40 5.50 -11.08
C ALA A 65 -7.96 6.98 -11.18
N TYR A 66 -6.70 7.28 -10.86
CA TYR A 66 -6.16 8.63 -10.95
C TYR A 66 -6.23 9.17 -12.38
N GLY A 67 -5.72 8.41 -13.36
CA GLY A 67 -5.76 8.79 -14.78
C GLY A 67 -7.18 8.97 -15.28
N SER A 68 -8.10 8.08 -14.89
CA SER A 68 -9.51 8.21 -15.26
C SER A 68 -10.11 9.50 -14.69
N ALA A 69 -9.96 9.76 -13.39
CA ALA A 69 -10.51 10.94 -12.73
C ALA A 69 -9.93 12.26 -13.29
N ARG A 70 -8.64 12.26 -13.67
CA ARG A 70 -7.94 13.45 -14.17
C ARG A 70 -8.21 13.73 -15.64
N ASP A 71 -8.11 12.70 -16.49
CA ASP A 71 -7.98 12.87 -17.93
C ASP A 71 -9.27 12.52 -18.69
N ASP A 72 -10.26 11.88 -18.05
CA ASP A 72 -11.52 11.57 -18.72
C ASP A 72 -12.38 12.84 -18.91
N PRO A 73 -12.79 13.15 -20.15
CA PRO A 73 -13.59 14.34 -20.45
C PRO A 73 -14.94 14.35 -19.74
N ALA A 74 -15.47 13.20 -19.31
CA ALA A 74 -16.67 13.15 -18.47
C ALA A 74 -16.45 13.89 -17.15
N PHE A 75 -15.28 13.73 -16.51
CA PHE A 75 -15.01 14.35 -15.22
C PHE A 75 -14.61 15.81 -15.37
N SER A 76 -13.93 16.20 -16.46
CA SER A 76 -13.70 17.62 -16.77
C SER A 76 -15.00 18.43 -16.87
N LEU A 77 -16.08 17.82 -17.36
CA LEU A 77 -17.41 18.46 -17.41
C LEU A 77 -18.11 18.49 -16.05
N LEU A 78 -17.84 17.49 -15.19
CA LEU A 78 -18.42 17.38 -13.85
C LEU A 78 -17.68 18.23 -12.81
N ASP A 79 -16.41 18.56 -13.05
CA ASP A 79 -15.56 19.35 -12.16
C ASP A 79 -16.04 20.81 -12.04
N GLY A 80 -16.62 21.35 -13.12
CA GLY A 80 -17.24 22.68 -13.12
C GLY A 80 -18.56 22.78 -12.33
N LEU A 81 -19.06 21.69 -11.73
CA LEU A 81 -20.30 21.66 -10.98
C LEU A 81 -20.02 21.43 -9.47
N PRO A 82 -20.53 22.29 -8.57
CA PRO A 82 -20.17 22.26 -7.15
C PRO A 82 -20.42 20.92 -6.42
N ALA A 83 -21.46 20.18 -6.83
CA ALA A 83 -21.82 18.91 -6.17
C ALA A 83 -20.99 17.72 -6.67
N THR A 84 -20.47 17.76 -7.90
CA THR A 84 -19.77 16.64 -8.54
C THR A 84 -18.26 16.85 -8.63
N GLY A 85 -17.77 18.09 -8.71
CA GLY A 85 -16.33 18.37 -8.66
C GLY A 85 -15.68 17.90 -7.37
N GLY A 86 -16.33 18.10 -6.22
CA GLY A 86 -15.83 17.56 -4.95
C GLY A 86 -15.76 16.02 -4.89
N GLN A 87 -16.51 15.29 -5.72
CA GLN A 87 -16.39 13.82 -5.81
C GLN A 87 -15.22 13.40 -6.71
N VAL A 88 -14.96 14.15 -7.79
CA VAL A 88 -13.80 13.93 -8.67
C VAL A 88 -12.50 14.21 -7.92
N GLU A 89 -12.43 15.35 -7.23
CA GLU A 89 -11.31 15.73 -6.39
C GLU A 89 -11.05 14.71 -5.27
N ALA A 90 -12.10 14.28 -4.54
CA ALA A 90 -11.96 13.22 -3.55
C ALA A 90 -11.46 11.90 -4.15
N SER A 91 -11.87 11.57 -5.38
CA SER A 91 -11.40 10.35 -6.06
C SER A 91 -9.92 10.42 -6.46
N LEU A 92 -9.44 11.60 -6.87
CA LEU A 92 -8.01 11.83 -7.16
C LEU A 92 -7.16 11.64 -5.90
N HIS A 93 -7.59 12.25 -4.79
CA HIS A 93 -6.90 12.09 -3.50
C HIS A 93 -6.92 10.64 -3.01
N LEU A 94 -8.05 9.94 -3.15
CA LEU A 94 -8.13 8.51 -2.77
C LEU A 94 -7.20 7.63 -3.60
N ALA A 95 -7.10 7.89 -4.90
CA ALA A 95 -6.17 7.19 -5.76
C ALA A 95 -4.71 7.47 -5.36
N ALA A 96 -4.37 8.73 -5.05
CA ALA A 96 -3.04 9.10 -4.59
C ALA A 96 -2.67 8.43 -3.25
N ILE A 97 -3.55 8.45 -2.26
CA ILE A 97 -3.36 7.75 -0.97
C ILE A 97 -3.12 6.25 -1.22
N GLY A 98 -3.93 5.64 -2.10
CA GLY A 98 -3.79 4.25 -2.46
C GLY A 98 -2.42 3.95 -3.08
N GLU A 99 -1.94 4.78 -4.00
CA GLU A 99 -0.62 4.65 -4.61
C GLU A 99 0.50 4.73 -3.56
N ASP A 100 0.46 5.74 -2.68
CA ASP A 100 1.43 5.91 -1.60
C ASP A 100 1.46 4.68 -0.67
N LEU A 101 0.29 4.15 -0.29
CA LEU A 101 0.19 2.93 0.50
C LEU A 101 0.77 1.70 -0.23
N THR A 102 0.59 1.61 -1.55
CA THR A 102 1.20 0.50 -2.32
C THR A 102 2.73 0.60 -2.34
N ARG A 103 3.30 1.79 -2.49
CA ARG A 103 4.76 2.01 -2.45
C ARG A 103 5.33 1.68 -1.08
N ALA A 104 4.71 2.16 0.00
CA ALA A 104 5.06 1.80 1.36
C ALA A 104 5.00 0.27 1.58
N GLY A 105 3.93 -0.38 1.12
CA GLY A 105 3.76 -1.83 1.20
C GLY A 105 4.84 -2.60 0.45
N GLN A 106 5.26 -2.14 -0.74
CA GLN A 106 6.31 -2.78 -1.54
C GLN A 106 7.67 -2.73 -0.82
N ALA A 107 8.00 -1.60 -0.20
CA ALA A 107 9.23 -1.46 0.59
C ALA A 107 9.24 -2.47 1.77
N VAL A 108 8.13 -2.60 2.49
CA VAL A 108 7.98 -3.59 3.57
C VAL A 108 8.10 -5.03 3.04
N ALA A 109 7.46 -5.31 1.90
CA ALA A 109 7.46 -6.64 1.30
C ALA A 109 8.87 -7.07 0.86
N GLN A 110 9.65 -6.16 0.29
CA GLN A 110 11.03 -6.41 -0.12
C GLN A 110 11.91 -6.82 1.06
N ILE A 111 11.86 -6.05 2.15
CA ILE A 111 12.64 -6.35 3.37
C ILE A 111 12.19 -7.67 3.99
N SER A 112 10.88 -7.89 4.06
CA SER A 112 10.30 -9.12 4.57
C SER A 112 10.77 -10.33 3.78
N LEU A 113 10.90 -10.21 2.46
CA LEU A 113 11.38 -11.27 1.59
C LEU A 113 12.85 -11.59 1.85
N GLU A 114 13.72 -10.58 1.93
CA GLU A 114 15.14 -10.77 2.25
C GLU A 114 15.32 -11.47 3.60
N ILE A 115 14.57 -11.03 4.60
CA ILE A 115 14.56 -11.61 5.95
C ILE A 115 14.12 -13.08 5.92
N VAL A 116 13.02 -13.40 5.25
CA VAL A 116 12.48 -14.76 5.20
C VAL A 116 13.42 -15.68 4.41
N ASN A 117 13.98 -15.20 3.30
CA ASN A 117 14.99 -15.93 2.53
C ASN A 117 16.22 -16.23 3.39
N LEU A 118 16.67 -15.28 4.20
CA LEU A 118 17.77 -15.48 5.13
C LEU A 118 17.43 -16.60 6.13
N LYS A 119 16.28 -16.50 6.79
CA LYS A 119 15.82 -17.52 7.75
C LYS A 119 15.76 -18.91 7.11
N GLN A 120 15.26 -19.02 5.88
CA GLN A 120 15.18 -20.29 5.16
C GLN A 120 16.56 -20.84 4.79
N ALA A 121 17.46 -19.98 4.30
CA ALA A 121 18.82 -20.40 3.97
C ALA A 121 19.50 -21.04 5.20
N TYR A 122 19.30 -20.45 6.39
CA TYR A 122 19.87 -20.93 7.65
C TYR A 122 19.00 -21.91 8.44
N ALA A 123 17.86 -22.33 7.90
CA ALA A 123 17.01 -23.30 8.57
C ALA A 123 17.70 -24.68 8.65
N SER A 124 17.70 -25.27 9.85
CA SER A 124 18.14 -26.66 10.08
C SER A 124 19.61 -26.98 9.72
N ARG A 125 20.46 -25.97 9.53
CA ARG A 125 21.91 -26.15 9.35
C ARG A 125 22.70 -25.75 10.60
N SER A 126 23.75 -26.49 10.92
CA SER A 126 24.74 -26.06 11.91
C SER A 126 25.55 -24.91 11.33
N LEU A 127 25.59 -23.79 12.05
CA LEU A 127 26.34 -22.60 11.62
C LEU A 127 27.84 -22.85 11.75
N THR A 128 28.57 -22.62 10.67
CA THR A 128 30.04 -22.57 10.69
C THR A 128 30.53 -21.16 11.07
N PRO A 129 31.82 -20.98 11.43
CA PRO A 129 32.39 -19.64 11.63
C PRO A 129 32.25 -18.73 10.40
N ASP A 130 32.41 -19.28 9.20
CA ASP A 130 32.25 -18.55 7.94
C ASP A 130 30.78 -18.11 7.72
N ASP A 131 29.81 -18.96 8.10
CA ASP A 131 28.39 -18.61 8.08
C ASP A 131 28.05 -17.46 9.03
N LEU A 132 28.72 -17.41 10.19
CA LEU A 132 28.56 -16.32 11.16
C LEU A 132 29.09 -14.98 10.61
N GLU A 133 30.25 -15.00 9.94
CA GLU A 133 30.80 -13.81 9.30
C GLU A 133 29.91 -13.33 8.14
N ALA A 134 29.41 -14.25 7.31
CA ALA A 134 28.46 -13.92 6.24
C ALA A 134 27.13 -13.37 6.77
N LEU A 135 26.62 -13.92 7.89
CA LEU A 135 25.41 -13.42 8.55
C LEU A 135 25.59 -12.01 9.10
N LEU A 136 26.76 -11.69 9.67
CA LEU A 136 27.07 -10.35 10.17
C LEU A 136 27.07 -9.32 9.02
N GLN A 137 27.74 -9.63 7.91
CA GLN A 137 27.75 -8.77 6.72
C GLN A 137 26.32 -8.57 6.16
N LYS A 138 25.52 -9.65 6.10
CA LYS A 138 24.14 -9.58 5.63
C LYS A 138 23.24 -8.81 6.60
N ALA A 139 23.48 -8.89 7.90
CA ALA A 139 22.76 -8.11 8.90
C ALA A 139 23.05 -6.61 8.77
N GLU A 140 24.31 -6.22 8.48
CA GLU A 140 24.65 -4.81 8.19
C GLU A 140 24.00 -4.31 6.89
N GLU A 141 23.94 -5.14 5.85
CA GLU A 141 23.21 -4.84 4.61
C GLU A 141 21.71 -4.65 4.90
N LEU A 142 21.10 -5.60 5.61
CA LEU A 142 19.69 -5.53 6.00
C LEU A 142 19.39 -4.31 6.86
N THR A 143 20.29 -3.93 7.77
CA THR A 143 20.14 -2.74 8.61
C THR A 143 20.15 -1.46 7.77
N ARG A 144 21.04 -1.38 6.77
CA ARG A 144 21.06 -0.25 5.82
C ARG A 144 19.81 -0.20 4.95
N LEU A 145 19.40 -1.34 4.39
CA LEU A 145 18.18 -1.46 3.59
C LEU A 145 16.97 -1.05 4.41
N TYR A 146 16.85 -1.59 5.62
CA TYR A 146 15.81 -1.25 6.57
C TYR A 146 15.77 0.27 6.83
N GLY A 147 16.91 0.90 7.13
CA GLY A 147 16.96 2.33 7.42
C GLY A 147 16.54 3.20 6.22
N ALA A 148 16.91 2.80 5.00
CA ALA A 148 16.46 3.46 3.78
C ALA A 148 14.95 3.28 3.55
N SER A 149 14.45 2.05 3.69
CA SER A 149 13.03 1.75 3.53
C SER A 149 12.17 2.39 4.59
N ALA A 150 12.63 2.49 5.85
CA ALA A 150 11.89 3.18 6.90
C ALA A 150 11.66 4.66 6.56
N ARG A 151 12.64 5.32 5.93
CA ARG A 151 12.48 6.71 5.45
C ARG A 151 11.48 6.78 4.30
N LEU A 152 11.60 5.89 3.31
CA LEU A 152 10.66 5.82 2.19
C LEU A 152 9.22 5.60 2.67
N ILE A 153 9.01 4.61 3.56
CA ILE A 153 7.69 4.34 4.15
C ILE A 153 7.19 5.56 4.93
N ALA A 154 8.04 6.23 5.71
CA ALA A 154 7.64 7.44 6.44
C ALA A 154 7.25 8.59 5.50
N ASP A 155 7.94 8.73 4.37
CA ASP A 155 7.64 9.76 3.37
C ASP A 155 6.34 9.45 2.62
N ASP A 156 6.13 8.20 2.20
CA ASP A 156 4.88 7.75 1.56
C ASP A 156 3.69 7.88 2.53
N LEU A 157 3.83 7.49 3.80
CA LEU A 157 2.75 7.66 4.78
C LEU A 157 2.43 9.14 5.04
N ARG A 158 3.45 10.01 5.04
CA ARG A 158 3.25 11.45 5.18
C ARG A 158 2.47 12.02 3.98
N ALA A 159 2.86 11.66 2.76
CA ALA A 159 2.15 12.02 1.55
C ALA A 159 0.69 11.55 1.59
N ALA A 160 0.45 10.30 1.99
CA ALA A 160 -0.90 9.77 2.18
C ALA A 160 -1.73 10.58 3.20
N HIS A 161 -1.13 11.03 4.32
CA HIS A 161 -1.82 11.90 5.28
C HIS A 161 -2.08 13.31 4.75
N GLU A 162 -1.16 13.85 3.95
CA GLU A 162 -1.34 15.14 3.27
C GLU A 162 -2.53 15.06 2.30
N GLU A 163 -2.59 14.03 1.46
CA GLU A 163 -3.71 13.78 0.54
C GLU A 163 -5.04 13.55 1.29
N ARG A 164 -5.01 12.75 2.36
CA ARG A 164 -6.17 12.51 3.23
C ARG A 164 -6.74 13.81 3.79
N SER A 165 -5.88 14.77 4.15
CA SER A 165 -6.31 16.06 4.71
C SER A 165 -7.07 16.94 3.71
N GLN A 166 -6.91 16.69 2.40
CA GLN A 166 -7.63 17.39 1.33
C GLN A 166 -9.03 16.80 1.07
N VAL A 167 -9.31 15.57 1.55
CA VAL A 167 -10.60 14.92 1.27
C VAL A 167 -11.73 15.49 2.14
N VAL A 168 -12.68 16.17 1.49
CA VAL A 168 -13.91 16.65 2.15
C VAL A 168 -14.94 15.52 2.25
N THR A 169 -15.06 14.91 3.43
CA THR A 169 -15.89 13.70 3.64
C THR A 169 -17.39 13.96 3.81
N ALA A 170 -17.79 15.19 4.15
CA ALA A 170 -19.15 15.52 4.57
C ALA A 170 -20.24 15.25 3.51
N ASN A 171 -19.86 15.29 2.23
CA ASN A 171 -20.80 15.21 1.11
C ASN A 171 -20.46 14.07 0.12
N LEU A 172 -19.62 13.09 0.52
CA LEU A 172 -19.30 11.98 -0.37
C LEU A 172 -20.53 11.12 -0.64
N VAL A 173 -20.76 10.79 -1.90
CA VAL A 173 -21.82 9.85 -2.27
C VAL A 173 -21.49 8.45 -1.73
N PRO A 174 -22.49 7.59 -1.43
CA PRO A 174 -22.26 6.36 -0.67
C PRO A 174 -21.17 5.41 -1.23
N PRO A 175 -21.05 5.18 -2.55
CA PRO A 175 -19.96 4.37 -3.09
C PRO A 175 -18.58 4.97 -2.81
N LEU A 176 -18.42 6.28 -3.01
CA LEU A 176 -17.15 6.96 -2.79
C LEU A 176 -16.81 7.05 -1.31
N LYS A 177 -17.82 7.23 -0.44
CA LYS A 177 -17.64 7.17 1.01
C LYS A 177 -17.13 5.79 1.46
N SER A 178 -17.67 4.72 0.91
CA SER A 178 -17.21 3.35 1.18
C SER A 178 -15.76 3.12 0.74
N ALA A 179 -15.38 3.62 -0.44
CA ALA A 179 -13.99 3.58 -0.91
C ALA A 179 -13.07 4.38 0.02
N TYR A 180 -13.48 5.57 0.43
CA TYR A 180 -12.77 6.39 1.42
C TYR A 180 -12.55 5.63 2.72
N ASP A 181 -13.60 5.06 3.31
CA ASP A 181 -13.49 4.38 4.61
C ASP A 181 -12.52 3.20 4.57
N ARG A 182 -12.46 2.47 3.44
CA ARG A 182 -11.50 1.38 3.26
C ARG A 182 -10.06 1.86 3.17
N VAL A 183 -9.81 2.92 2.39
CA VAL A 183 -8.48 3.52 2.24
C VAL A 183 -8.02 4.15 3.55
N ASP A 184 -8.92 4.83 4.27
CA ASP A 184 -8.66 5.40 5.59
C ASP A 184 -8.32 4.32 6.63
N GLU A 185 -9.07 3.21 6.64
CA GLU A 185 -8.77 2.05 7.48
C GLU A 185 -7.43 1.41 7.11
N ALA A 186 -7.10 1.31 5.81
CA ALA A 186 -5.82 0.81 5.35
C ALA A 186 -4.65 1.69 5.80
N LEU A 187 -4.80 3.02 5.72
CA LEU A 187 -3.81 3.99 6.20
C LEU A 187 -3.59 3.89 7.71
N SER A 188 -4.68 3.83 8.49
CA SER A 188 -4.59 3.63 9.95
C SER A 188 -3.88 2.31 10.31
N ARG A 189 -4.15 1.23 9.57
CA ARG A 189 -3.45 -0.05 9.75
C ARG A 189 -1.97 0.03 9.35
N ALA A 190 -1.65 0.78 8.30
CA ALA A 190 -0.28 1.01 7.86
C ALA A 190 0.52 1.80 8.91
N ASP A 191 -0.07 2.84 9.53
CA ASP A 191 0.56 3.57 10.64
C ASP A 191 0.89 2.65 11.82
N GLN A 192 -0.08 1.83 12.25
CA GLN A 192 0.12 0.88 13.34
C GLN A 192 1.21 -0.16 13.00
N ALA A 193 1.24 -0.63 11.75
CA ALA A 193 2.26 -1.55 11.28
C ALA A 193 3.63 -0.87 11.22
N PHE A 194 3.69 0.41 10.82
CA PHE A 194 4.93 1.17 10.72
C PHE A 194 5.55 1.47 12.08
N VAL A 195 4.73 1.78 13.10
CA VAL A 195 5.21 1.90 14.49
C VAL A 195 5.89 0.60 14.95
N ARG A 196 5.32 -0.56 14.64
CA ARG A 196 5.95 -1.86 14.94
C ARG A 196 7.18 -2.11 14.10
N PHE A 197 7.14 -1.71 12.83
CA PHE A 197 8.27 -1.83 11.92
C PHE A 197 9.47 -1.09 12.47
N GLN A 198 9.30 0.16 12.96
CA GLN A 198 10.34 1.00 13.57
C GLN A 198 11.08 0.37 14.76
N ASP A 199 10.50 -0.64 15.41
CA ASP A 199 11.17 -1.44 16.43
C ASP A 199 12.08 -2.52 15.80
N VAL A 200 13.15 -2.05 15.16
CA VAL A 200 14.19 -2.89 14.50
C VAL A 200 14.72 -3.95 15.44
N ARG A 201 14.87 -3.63 16.73
CA ARG A 201 15.40 -4.56 17.73
C ARG A 201 14.44 -5.71 17.99
N LEU A 202 13.15 -5.42 18.18
CA LEU A 202 12.14 -6.47 18.31
C LEU A 202 12.11 -7.36 17.06
N LEU A 203 12.15 -6.74 15.88
CA LEU A 203 12.11 -7.44 14.60
C LEU A 203 13.34 -8.34 14.41
N LEU A 204 14.55 -7.81 14.57
CA LEU A 204 15.79 -8.58 14.48
C LEU A 204 15.89 -9.64 15.58
N SER A 205 15.45 -9.36 16.81
CA SER A 205 15.48 -10.34 17.91
C SER A 205 14.52 -11.51 17.64
N GLN A 206 13.33 -11.24 17.10
CA GLN A 206 12.38 -12.28 16.69
C GLN A 206 12.88 -13.12 15.52
N LEU A 207 13.62 -12.49 14.60
CA LEU A 207 14.14 -13.14 13.41
C LEU A 207 15.37 -13.98 13.65
N LEU A 208 16.27 -13.52 14.52
CA LEU A 208 17.49 -14.22 14.89
C LEU A 208 17.28 -15.20 16.05
N GLY A 209 16.15 -15.11 16.76
CA GLY A 209 15.87 -15.95 17.94
C GLY A 209 16.77 -15.63 19.15
N VAL A 210 17.39 -14.45 19.16
CA VAL A 210 18.30 -13.98 20.22
C VAL A 210 17.83 -12.63 20.73
N SER A 211 17.86 -12.44 22.05
CA SER A 211 17.56 -11.15 22.66
C SER A 211 18.75 -10.21 22.46
N ILE A 212 18.58 -9.13 21.70
CA ILE A 212 19.63 -8.11 21.51
C ILE A 212 19.62 -7.16 22.72
N PRO A 213 20.70 -7.08 23.53
CA PRO A 213 20.75 -6.26 24.75
C PRO A 213 20.77 -4.75 24.48
N GLY A 214 20.40 -4.01 25.53
CA GLY A 214 20.18 -2.55 25.66
C GLY A 214 21.19 -1.68 24.97
#